data_AF-A0AA48KBH3-F1
#
_entry.id   AF-A0AA48KBH3-F1
#
_cell.length_a   1.000
_cell.length_b   1.000
_cell.length_c   1.000
_cell.angle_alpha   90.00
_cell.angle_beta   90.00
_cell.angle_gamma   90.00
#
_symmetry.space_group_name_H-M   'P 1'
#
loop_
_entity.id
_entity.type
_entity.pdbx_description
1 polymer ?
#
loop_
_entity_poly.entity_id
_entity_poly.type
_entity_poly.pdbx_seq_one_letter_code
_entity_poly.pdbx_strand_id
1 'polypeptide(L)'
;MIRRAETAAALGGCLCLAGVFAFLVTPGLGRGRGLPRGPREATGWLDPTECPAVRGGLPPKVDPATLLDPDPAALAEARRTYDRLCAGCHGPAGRGDGPAGRGLAPPPRDFTQTGGWKHGADLAGILRTLEEGVPGTAMAPYRHLGRKARVALARVVMGLGPFDHGPEDRATLLRAFQAPEGRLPNLIPVSRAMARLAAEAAPPPPLPRAPAWAVADPARAAAALAAHPGARASDTALLGAVAAQVQDNGFTPAVLVASPERRRRFLQELP
;
A
#
# COMPACT_ATOMS: atom_id res chain seq x y z
N MET A 1 16.87 66.85 10.70
CA MET A 1 16.42 65.63 11.41
C MET A 1 15.10 65.02 10.86
N ILE A 2 14.33 65.71 10.00
CA ILE A 2 12.99 65.25 9.58
C ILE A 2 13.00 64.16 8.47
N ARG A 3 13.99 64.14 7.55
CA ARG A 3 14.02 63.17 6.43
C ARG A 3 14.32 61.71 6.78
N ARG A 4 14.78 61.41 8.00
CA ARG A 4 15.08 60.01 8.42
C ARG A 4 13.86 59.29 9.00
N ALA A 5 12.82 60.02 9.42
CA ALA A 5 11.60 59.44 9.96
C ALA A 5 10.66 58.93 8.85
N GLU A 6 10.60 59.64 7.73
CA GLU A 6 9.73 59.29 6.59
C GLU A 6 10.21 58.03 5.85
N THR A 7 11.53 57.83 5.74
CA THR A 7 12.09 56.61 5.10
C THR A 7 11.88 55.37 5.95
N ALA A 8 11.96 55.47 7.28
CA ALA A 8 11.69 54.36 8.19
C ALA A 8 10.20 53.93 8.16
N ALA A 9 9.27 54.90 8.08
CA ALA A 9 7.85 54.62 7.96
C ALA A 9 7.48 53.98 6.61
N ALA A 10 8.09 54.43 5.50
CA ALA A 10 7.85 53.87 4.17
C ALA A 10 8.38 52.41 4.03
N LEU A 11 9.55 52.12 4.61
CA LEU A 11 10.11 50.76 4.65
C LEU A 11 9.28 49.81 5.53
N GLY A 12 8.79 50.27 6.68
CA GLY A 12 7.90 49.50 7.55
C GLY A 12 6.55 49.15 6.89
N GLY A 13 5.97 50.10 6.15
CA GLY A 13 4.72 49.89 5.40
C GLY A 13 4.85 48.85 4.28
N CYS A 14 5.95 48.89 3.52
CA CYS A 14 6.22 47.92 2.45
C CYS A 14 6.43 46.49 2.98
N LEU A 15 7.12 46.32 4.12
CA LEU A 15 7.33 45.01 4.75
C LEU A 15 6.02 44.40 5.29
N CYS A 16 5.14 45.22 5.88
CA CYS A 16 3.84 44.76 6.34
C CYS A 16 2.92 44.33 5.18
N LEU A 17 2.87 45.11 4.08
CA LEU A 17 2.07 44.77 2.91
C LEU A 17 2.61 43.52 2.20
N ALA A 18 3.92 43.34 2.09
CA ALA A 18 4.53 42.13 1.53
C ALA A 18 4.23 40.89 2.40
N GLY A 19 4.25 41.02 3.73
CA GLY A 19 3.89 39.93 4.64
C GLY A 19 2.43 39.49 4.53
N VAL A 20 1.50 40.46 4.41
CA VAL A 20 0.07 40.18 4.24
C VAL A 20 -0.22 39.58 2.85
N PHE A 21 0.43 40.08 1.80
CA PHE A 21 0.28 39.54 0.44
C PHE A 21 0.83 38.11 0.34
N ALA A 22 1.97 37.80 0.98
CA ALA A 22 2.50 36.45 1.08
C ALA A 22 1.55 35.49 1.82
N PHE A 23 0.82 35.98 2.84
CA PHE A 23 -0.12 35.19 3.62
C PHE A 23 -1.47 34.95 2.90
N LEU A 24 -1.93 35.91 2.09
CA LEU A 24 -3.19 35.82 1.33
C LEU A 24 -3.03 35.10 -0.01
N VAL A 25 -1.91 35.30 -0.72
CA VAL A 25 -1.68 34.74 -2.06
C VAL A 25 -1.06 33.35 -2.00
N THR A 26 -0.37 33.00 -0.91
CA THR A 26 0.21 31.67 -0.70
C THR A 26 -0.49 30.96 0.46
N PRO A 27 -1.68 30.37 0.24
CA PRO A 27 -2.35 29.60 1.28
C PRO A 27 -1.50 28.35 1.58
N GLY A 28 -0.68 28.38 2.63
CA GLY A 28 0.07 27.19 3.04
C GLY A 28 1.34 27.39 3.88
N LEU A 29 1.85 28.60 4.10
CA LEU A 29 3.07 28.78 4.92
C LEU A 29 2.84 28.73 6.44
N GLY A 30 1.60 28.57 6.89
CA GLY A 30 1.25 28.46 8.30
C GLY A 30 0.81 27.05 8.67
N ARG A 31 1.59 26.40 9.54
CA ARG A 31 1.43 25.03 10.07
C ARG A 31 2.04 23.95 9.18
N GLY A 32 3.34 23.73 9.38
CA GLY A 32 3.87 22.38 9.41
C GLY A 32 3.10 21.61 10.48
N ARG A 33 1.91 21.09 10.11
CA ARG A 33 1.26 20.02 10.86
C ARG A 33 2.31 18.92 10.88
N GLY A 34 2.85 18.65 12.07
CA GLY A 34 3.75 17.53 12.26
C GLY A 34 3.20 16.34 11.51
N LEU A 35 4.09 15.65 10.78
CA LEU A 35 3.78 14.44 10.03
C LEU A 35 2.69 13.66 10.76
N PRO A 36 1.55 13.32 10.13
CA PRO A 36 0.67 12.35 10.74
C PRO A 36 1.56 11.16 11.09
N ARG A 37 1.63 10.84 12.39
CA ARG A 37 2.34 9.65 12.83
C ARG A 37 1.61 8.52 12.11
N GLY A 38 2.21 8.00 11.06
CA GLY A 38 1.79 6.74 10.47
C GLY A 38 1.69 5.71 11.59
N PRO A 39 0.89 4.64 11.44
CA PRO A 39 0.76 3.63 12.47
C PRO A 39 2.17 3.30 12.97
N ARG A 40 2.44 3.66 14.24
CA ARG A 40 3.66 3.31 14.94
C ARG A 40 3.57 1.81 15.25
N GLU A 41 3.56 0.99 14.22
CA GLU A 41 3.81 -0.43 14.41
C GLU A 41 5.30 -0.54 14.69
N ALA A 42 5.63 -0.53 15.99
CA ALA A 42 6.74 -1.11 16.76
C ALA A 42 8.14 -1.39 16.15
N THR A 43 8.39 -1.29 14.86
CA THR A 43 9.66 -1.66 14.23
C THR A 43 9.98 -0.66 13.12
N GLY A 44 10.99 0.17 13.36
CA GLY A 44 11.51 1.27 12.55
C GLY A 44 11.97 0.97 11.13
N TRP A 45 11.07 0.44 10.30
CA TRP A 45 11.02 0.74 8.88
C TRP A 45 9.56 0.88 8.47
N LEU A 46 9.18 2.07 8.00
CA LEU A 46 7.96 2.14 7.19
C LEU A 46 8.30 1.45 5.88
N ASP A 47 7.56 0.39 5.57
CA ASP A 47 7.52 -0.10 4.20
C ASP A 47 7.26 1.10 3.28
N PRO A 48 8.06 1.37 2.24
CA PRO A 48 7.77 2.39 1.25
C PRO A 48 6.38 2.21 0.67
N THR A 49 5.87 0.97 0.62
CA THR A 49 4.48 0.69 0.24
C THR A 49 3.48 1.10 1.32
N GLU A 50 3.89 1.27 2.57
CA GLU A 50 3.09 1.73 3.70
C GLU A 50 3.39 3.17 4.12
N CYS A 51 4.35 3.84 3.45
CA CYS A 51 4.70 5.22 3.75
C CYS A 51 3.54 6.12 3.33
N PRO A 52 2.88 6.84 4.26
CA PRO A 52 1.82 7.76 3.89
C PRO A 52 2.38 8.83 2.96
N ALA A 53 1.61 9.17 1.91
CA ALA A 53 1.93 10.30 1.06
C ALA A 53 2.00 11.58 1.89
N VAL A 54 3.21 12.15 2.02
CA VAL A 54 3.41 13.45 2.67
C VAL A 54 3.89 14.44 1.62
N ARG A 55 3.10 15.49 1.39
CA ARG A 55 3.50 16.60 0.53
C ARG A 55 4.78 17.26 1.07
N GLY A 56 5.90 17.07 0.38
CA GLY A 56 7.17 17.71 0.71
C GLY A 56 7.89 17.19 1.96
N GLY A 57 7.45 16.06 2.53
CA GLY A 57 8.10 15.44 3.68
C GLY A 57 9.21 14.46 3.27
N LEU A 58 10.29 14.40 4.06
CA LEU A 58 11.24 13.29 4.01
C LEU A 58 10.63 12.09 4.77
N PRO A 59 10.92 10.84 4.34
CA PRO A 59 10.51 9.68 5.11
C PRO A 59 11.12 9.74 6.52
N PRO A 60 10.44 9.21 7.54
CA PRO A 60 11.02 9.13 8.87
C PRO A 60 12.28 8.25 8.83
N LYS A 61 13.26 8.62 9.67
CA LYS A 61 14.50 7.86 9.82
C LYS A 61 14.19 6.46 10.33
N VAL A 62 14.72 5.48 9.62
CA VAL A 62 14.67 4.05 9.92
C VAL A 62 15.55 3.77 11.14
N ASP A 63 15.09 2.91 12.05
CA ASP A 63 15.95 2.37 13.11
C ASP A 63 16.60 1.07 12.61
N PRO A 64 17.91 1.08 12.36
CA PRO A 64 18.73 -0.11 12.15
C PRO A 64 18.35 -1.39 12.91
N ALA A 65 18.10 -1.24 14.21
CA ALA A 65 17.92 -2.36 15.11
C ALA A 65 16.60 -3.09 14.92
N THR A 66 15.63 -2.38 14.37
CA THR A 66 14.31 -2.94 14.10
C THR A 66 14.24 -3.65 12.74
N LEU A 67 15.26 -3.48 11.91
CA LEU A 67 15.36 -4.10 10.59
C LEU A 67 16.15 -5.39 10.60
N LEU A 68 17.34 -5.35 11.20
CA LEU A 68 18.29 -6.46 11.14
C LEU A 68 17.95 -7.60 12.09
N ASP A 69 17.15 -7.29 13.11
CA ASP A 69 16.80 -8.18 14.20
C ASP A 69 15.27 -8.40 14.21
N PRO A 70 14.73 -9.21 13.27
CA PRO A 70 13.29 -9.41 13.15
C PRO A 70 12.73 -10.13 14.38
N ASP A 71 11.57 -9.66 14.84
CA ASP A 71 10.84 -10.27 15.95
C ASP A 71 10.38 -11.71 15.61
N PRO A 72 10.02 -12.53 16.61
CA PRO A 72 9.59 -13.91 16.37
C PRO A 72 8.37 -14.05 15.46
N ALA A 73 7.46 -13.08 15.45
CA ALA A 73 6.28 -13.12 14.58
C ALA A 73 6.67 -12.88 13.12
N ALA A 74 7.60 -11.95 12.86
CA ALA A 74 8.17 -11.70 11.55
C ALA A 74 8.96 -12.91 11.03
N LEU A 75 9.73 -13.59 11.89
CA LEU A 75 10.41 -14.84 11.52
C LEU A 75 9.41 -15.96 11.17
N ALA A 76 8.31 -16.09 11.93
CA ALA A 76 7.27 -17.07 11.63
C ALA A 76 6.56 -16.80 10.29
N GLU A 77 6.25 -15.54 9.97
CA GLU A 77 5.71 -15.16 8.66
C GLU A 77 6.73 -15.36 7.54
N ALA A 78 8.00 -15.03 7.78
CA ALA A 78 9.07 -15.29 6.82
C ALA A 78 9.24 -16.78 6.55
N ARG A 79 9.08 -17.64 7.56
CA ARG A 79 9.08 -19.10 7.36
C ARG A 79 7.92 -19.55 6.48
N ARG A 80 6.70 -19.07 6.73
CA ARG A 80 5.55 -19.34 5.85
C ARG A 80 5.76 -18.83 4.43
N THR A 81 6.48 -17.72 4.29
CA THR A 81 6.84 -17.14 2.98
C THR A 81 7.87 -18.01 2.27
N TYR A 82 8.89 -18.50 2.98
CA TYR A 82 9.86 -19.45 2.47
C TYR A 82 9.18 -20.73 1.95
N ASP A 83 8.29 -21.32 2.74
CA ASP A 83 7.60 -22.56 2.37
C ASP A 83 6.73 -22.36 1.11
N ARG A 84 6.14 -21.18 0.92
CA ARG A 84 5.31 -20.85 -0.25
C ARG A 84 6.12 -20.50 -1.50
N LEU A 85 7.20 -19.74 -1.36
CA LEU A 85 7.90 -19.12 -2.50
C LEU A 85 9.25 -19.76 -2.82
N CYS A 86 9.95 -20.30 -1.82
CA CYS A 86 11.35 -20.72 -1.95
C CYS A 86 11.50 -22.25 -1.92
N ALA A 87 10.74 -22.94 -1.05
CA ALA A 87 10.86 -24.38 -0.83
C ALA A 87 10.53 -25.22 -2.08
N GLY A 88 9.74 -24.69 -3.02
CA GLY A 88 9.48 -25.36 -4.31
C GLY A 88 10.75 -25.63 -5.11
N CYS A 89 11.74 -24.74 -5.04
CA CYS A 89 13.04 -24.89 -5.71
C CYS A 89 14.13 -25.35 -4.74
N HIS A 90 14.22 -24.74 -3.55
CA HIS A 90 15.30 -24.99 -2.60
C HIS A 90 15.02 -26.13 -1.62
N GLY A 91 13.81 -26.69 -1.60
CA GLY A 91 13.39 -27.70 -0.63
C GLY A 91 13.04 -27.11 0.74
N PRO A 92 12.22 -27.78 1.57
CA PRO A 92 11.81 -27.28 2.88
C PRO A 92 12.96 -27.21 3.90
N ALA A 93 14.03 -27.97 3.66
CA ALA A 93 15.26 -27.96 4.45
C ALA A 93 16.39 -27.16 3.78
N GLY A 94 16.13 -26.48 2.66
CA GLY A 94 17.12 -25.66 1.96
C GLY A 94 18.20 -26.44 1.22
N ARG A 95 17.99 -27.72 0.89
CA ARG A 95 18.99 -28.60 0.25
C ARG A 95 19.11 -28.46 -1.27
N GLY A 96 18.36 -27.55 -1.88
CA GLY A 96 18.31 -27.41 -3.34
C GLY A 96 17.56 -28.54 -4.05
N ASP A 97 16.83 -29.37 -3.31
CA ASP A 97 16.16 -30.60 -3.77
C ASP A 97 14.65 -30.44 -3.97
N GLY A 98 14.19 -29.19 -4.07
CA GLY A 98 12.78 -28.87 -4.31
C GLY A 98 12.28 -29.46 -5.63
N PRO A 99 11.00 -29.84 -5.73
CA PRO A 99 10.44 -30.49 -6.91
C PRO A 99 10.60 -29.66 -8.19
N ALA A 100 10.50 -28.34 -8.10
CA ALA A 100 10.72 -27.43 -9.22
C ALA A 100 12.22 -27.24 -9.53
N GLY A 101 13.10 -27.51 -8.56
CA GLY A 101 14.55 -27.38 -8.68
C GLY A 101 15.21 -28.42 -9.58
N ARG A 102 14.64 -29.64 -9.66
CA ARG A 102 15.23 -30.79 -10.37
C ARG A 102 15.47 -30.58 -11.86
N GLY A 103 14.70 -29.70 -12.51
CA GLY A 103 14.82 -29.41 -13.94
C GLY A 103 15.65 -28.17 -14.28
N LEU A 104 16.22 -27.48 -13.28
CA LEU A 104 16.89 -26.20 -13.50
C LEU A 104 18.40 -26.37 -13.70
N ALA A 105 18.94 -25.63 -14.66
CA ALA A 105 20.37 -25.54 -14.92
C ALA A 105 20.80 -24.06 -14.88
N PRO A 106 21.65 -23.64 -13.92
CA PRO A 106 22.21 -24.44 -12.82
C PRO A 106 21.16 -24.83 -11.76
N PRO A 107 21.41 -25.88 -10.96
CA PRO A 107 20.50 -26.29 -9.89
C PRO A 107 20.40 -25.20 -8.80
N PRO A 108 19.28 -25.15 -8.05
CA PRO A 108 19.14 -24.25 -6.92
C PRO A 108 20.23 -24.48 -5.86
N ARG A 109 20.60 -23.40 -5.16
CA ARG A 109 21.59 -23.46 -4.07
C ARG A 109 21.09 -24.34 -2.93
N ASP A 110 21.95 -25.28 -2.52
CA ASP A 110 21.91 -25.94 -1.21
C ASP A 110 22.48 -24.99 -0.15
N PHE A 111 21.61 -24.48 0.73
CA PHE A 111 21.92 -23.58 1.83
C PHE A 111 22.64 -24.27 2.99
N THR A 112 22.72 -25.60 3.00
CA THR A 112 23.48 -26.36 4.01
C THR A 112 24.99 -26.38 3.72
N GLN A 113 25.39 -26.01 2.50
CA GLN A 113 26.79 -25.95 2.08
C GLN A 113 27.40 -24.57 2.35
N THR A 114 28.63 -24.57 2.86
CA THR A 114 29.42 -23.34 3.10
C THR A 114 29.86 -22.65 1.80
N GLY A 115 30.03 -23.42 0.71
CA GLY A 115 30.56 -22.95 -0.56
C GLY A 115 29.52 -22.68 -1.65
N GLY A 116 29.89 -21.86 -2.62
CA GLY A 116 29.13 -21.66 -3.87
C GLY A 116 28.06 -20.57 -3.84
N TRP A 117 27.96 -19.80 -2.75
CA TRP A 117 27.13 -18.61 -2.68
C TRP A 117 27.60 -17.56 -3.69
N LYS A 118 26.73 -17.19 -4.65
CA LYS A 118 27.11 -16.30 -5.76
C LYS A 118 27.31 -14.85 -5.32
N HIS A 119 26.52 -14.41 -4.36
CA HIS A 119 26.57 -13.05 -3.82
C HIS A 119 27.15 -12.97 -2.40
N GLY A 120 27.56 -14.11 -1.82
CA GLY A 120 27.95 -14.24 -0.41
C GLY A 120 26.92 -15.02 0.41
N ALA A 121 27.40 -15.70 1.46
CA ALA A 121 26.56 -16.40 2.43
C ALA A 121 26.12 -15.49 3.60
N ASP A 122 26.77 -14.34 3.75
CA ASP A 122 26.44 -13.34 4.75
C ASP A 122 25.07 -12.71 4.49
N LEU A 123 24.53 -12.03 5.50
CA LEU A 123 23.23 -11.37 5.40
C LEU A 123 23.16 -10.42 4.19
N ALA A 124 24.23 -9.66 3.92
CA ALA A 124 24.31 -8.75 2.78
C ALA A 124 24.20 -9.47 1.43
N GLY A 125 24.91 -10.59 1.25
CA GLY A 125 24.88 -11.39 0.04
C GLY A 125 23.54 -12.07 -0.21
N ILE A 126 22.91 -12.60 0.84
CA ILE A 126 21.57 -13.20 0.75
C ILE A 126 20.54 -12.14 0.40
N LEU A 127 20.61 -10.97 1.02
CA LEU A 127 19.72 -9.85 0.69
C LEU A 127 19.90 -9.42 -0.75
N ARG A 128 21.13 -9.24 -1.23
CA ARG A 128 21.43 -8.92 -2.63
C ARG A 128 20.79 -9.94 -3.58
N THR A 129 20.89 -11.23 -3.24
CA THR A 129 20.22 -12.30 -3.99
C THR A 129 18.70 -12.11 -4.03
N LEU A 130 18.06 -11.70 -2.94
CA LEU A 130 16.62 -11.42 -2.90
C LEU A 130 16.25 -10.12 -3.64
N GLU A 131 17.15 -9.13 -3.73
CA GLU A 131 16.88 -7.87 -4.43
C GLU A 131 17.04 -7.98 -5.94
N GLU A 132 18.12 -8.63 -6.39
CA GLU A 132 18.58 -8.65 -7.78
C GLU A 132 18.30 -9.99 -8.47
N GLY A 133 18.11 -11.06 -7.70
CA GLY A 133 18.17 -12.43 -8.21
C GLY A 133 19.61 -12.87 -8.50
N VAL A 134 19.74 -13.98 -9.23
CA VAL A 134 21.04 -14.45 -9.74
C VAL A 134 20.96 -14.50 -11.27
N PRO A 135 21.61 -13.56 -11.97
CA PRO A 135 21.62 -13.53 -13.44
C PRO A 135 22.09 -14.86 -14.04
N GLY A 136 21.43 -15.29 -15.13
CA GLY A 136 21.72 -16.57 -15.78
C GLY A 136 21.20 -17.80 -15.04
N THR A 137 20.31 -17.63 -14.06
CA THR A 137 19.63 -18.72 -13.34
C THR A 137 18.13 -18.46 -13.25
N ALA A 138 17.36 -19.43 -12.76
CA ALA A 138 15.93 -19.26 -12.49
C ALA A 138 15.63 -18.43 -11.21
N MET A 139 16.65 -17.99 -10.46
CA MET A 139 16.46 -17.22 -9.23
C MET A 139 16.10 -15.76 -9.56
N ALA A 140 14.81 -15.47 -9.66
CA ALA A 140 14.27 -14.15 -9.91
C ALA A 140 14.41 -13.19 -8.69
N PRO A 141 14.35 -11.87 -8.91
CA PRO A 141 14.31 -10.88 -7.82
C PRO A 141 12.95 -10.88 -7.09
N TYR A 142 12.99 -10.77 -5.76
CA TYR A 142 11.81 -10.72 -4.87
C TYR A 142 11.54 -9.31 -4.35
N ARG A 143 11.81 -8.28 -5.16
CA ARG A 143 11.62 -6.86 -4.80
C ARG A 143 10.17 -6.46 -4.44
N HIS A 144 9.19 -7.30 -4.78
CA HIS A 144 7.80 -7.14 -4.39
C HIS A 144 7.57 -7.42 -2.89
N LEU A 145 8.48 -8.14 -2.24
CA LEU A 145 8.50 -8.28 -0.79
C LEU A 145 9.13 -7.03 -0.17
N GLY A 146 8.46 -6.47 0.83
CA GLY A 146 8.99 -5.39 1.64
C GLY A 146 10.37 -5.75 2.23
N ARG A 147 11.20 -4.74 2.46
CA ARG A 147 12.58 -4.94 2.95
C ARG A 147 12.63 -5.66 4.28
N LYS A 148 11.73 -5.34 5.23
CA LYS A 148 11.61 -6.07 6.52
C LYS A 148 11.35 -7.57 6.29
N ALA A 149 10.43 -7.90 5.38
CA ALA A 149 10.13 -9.28 5.02
C ALA A 149 11.33 -9.99 4.38
N ARG A 150 12.08 -9.31 3.50
CA ARG A 150 13.30 -9.86 2.90
C ARG A 150 14.42 -10.09 3.91
N VAL A 151 14.59 -9.21 4.90
CA VAL A 151 15.55 -9.43 6.00
C VAL A 151 15.13 -10.63 6.84
N ALA A 152 13.87 -10.72 7.26
CA ALA A 152 13.37 -11.88 7.99
C ALA A 152 13.52 -13.20 7.19
N LEU A 153 13.27 -13.15 5.88
CA LEU A 153 13.47 -14.29 4.99
C LEU A 153 14.94 -14.68 4.87
N ALA A 154 15.85 -13.70 4.77
CA ALA A 154 17.29 -13.95 4.76
C ALA A 154 17.75 -14.62 6.06
N ARG A 155 17.25 -14.18 7.23
CA ARG A 155 17.51 -14.82 8.53
C ARG A 155 17.03 -16.28 8.56
N VAL A 156 15.85 -16.56 8.00
CA VAL A 156 15.36 -17.95 7.86
C VAL A 156 16.29 -18.78 6.99
N VAL A 157 16.74 -18.26 5.84
CA VAL A 157 17.69 -18.94 4.95
C VAL A 157 19.01 -19.23 5.66
N MET A 158 19.56 -18.26 6.38
CA MET A 158 20.80 -18.43 7.17
C MET A 158 20.64 -19.55 8.21
N GLY A 159 19.46 -19.65 8.85
CA GLY A 159 19.16 -20.68 9.85
C GLY A 159 18.93 -22.08 9.30
N LEU A 160 18.86 -22.27 7.97
CA LEU A 160 18.80 -23.61 7.36
C LEU A 160 20.18 -24.24 7.21
N GLY A 161 21.25 -23.43 7.23
CA GLY A 161 22.64 -23.89 7.19
C GLY A 161 23.25 -24.00 8.59
N PRO A 162 24.03 -25.04 8.90
CA PRO A 162 24.63 -25.22 10.23
C PRO A 162 25.93 -24.42 10.44
N PHE A 163 26.33 -23.60 9.47
CA PHE A 163 27.62 -22.91 9.48
C PHE A 163 27.51 -21.45 9.90
N ASP A 164 28.63 -20.91 10.39
CA ASP A 164 28.74 -19.50 10.71
C ASP A 164 28.84 -18.67 9.42
N HIS A 165 27.93 -17.71 9.26
CA HIS A 165 27.88 -16.78 8.13
C HIS A 165 28.89 -15.65 8.24
N GLY A 166 29.75 -15.69 9.27
CA GLY A 166 30.81 -14.76 9.51
C GLY A 166 30.33 -13.52 10.28
N PRO A 167 31.28 -12.63 10.63
CA PRO A 167 30.96 -11.44 11.40
C PRO A 167 30.06 -10.47 10.60
N GLU A 168 28.99 -10.00 11.22
CA GLU A 168 28.10 -9.02 10.60
C GLU A 168 28.64 -7.60 10.78
N ASP A 169 29.05 -6.95 9.67
CA ASP A 169 29.27 -5.51 9.67
C ASP A 169 27.94 -4.77 9.60
N ARG A 170 27.36 -4.57 10.79
CA ARG A 170 26.11 -3.84 10.97
C ARG A 170 26.19 -2.43 10.38
N ALA A 171 27.32 -1.73 10.50
CA ALA A 171 27.43 -0.37 9.98
C ALA A 171 27.35 -0.33 8.45
N THR A 172 27.98 -1.29 7.77
CA THR A 172 27.90 -1.42 6.31
C THR A 172 26.52 -1.83 5.83
N LEU A 173 25.89 -2.82 6.48
CA LEU A 173 24.51 -3.21 6.19
C LEU A 173 23.58 -1.99 6.25
N LEU A 174 23.69 -1.19 7.31
CA LEU A 174 22.85 -0.02 7.50
C LEU A 174 23.04 1.06 6.45
N ARG A 175 24.27 1.27 5.96
CA ARG A 175 24.52 2.18 4.83
C ARG A 175 23.84 1.67 3.56
N ALA A 176 23.91 0.36 3.29
CA ALA A 176 23.23 -0.24 2.14
C ALA A 176 21.68 -0.14 2.24
N PHE A 177 21.14 0.01 3.44
CA PHE A 177 19.70 0.16 3.69
C PHE A 177 19.20 1.60 3.76
N GLN A 178 20.07 2.61 3.65
CA GLN A 178 19.64 3.99 3.59
C GLN A 178 18.82 4.22 2.32
N ALA A 179 17.64 4.84 2.46
CA ALA A 179 16.85 5.26 1.31
C ALA A 179 17.68 6.21 0.44
N PRO A 180 17.60 6.13 -0.91
CA PRO A 180 18.26 7.09 -1.76
C PRO A 180 17.82 8.50 -1.38
N GLU A 181 18.78 9.43 -1.34
CA GLU A 181 18.47 10.84 -1.11
C GLU A 181 17.51 11.33 -2.20
N GLY A 182 16.31 11.75 -1.82
CA GLY A 182 15.29 12.14 -2.81
C GLY A 182 13.89 12.34 -2.27
N ARG A 183 13.02 12.87 -3.14
CA ARG A 183 11.59 13.06 -2.87
C ARG A 183 10.85 11.76 -3.20
N LEU A 184 10.14 11.18 -2.23
CA LEU A 184 9.25 10.05 -2.50
C LEU A 184 8.12 10.49 -3.46
N PRO A 185 7.78 9.68 -4.48
CA PRO A 185 6.59 9.92 -5.26
C PRO A 185 5.36 9.85 -4.36
N ASN A 186 4.33 10.64 -4.65
CA ASN A 186 3.04 10.57 -3.95
C ASN A 186 2.38 9.22 -4.28
N LEU A 187 2.61 8.21 -3.45
CA LEU A 187 2.00 6.88 -3.56
C LEU A 187 0.95 6.71 -2.44
N ILE A 188 -0.16 6.07 -2.77
CA ILE A 188 -1.16 5.66 -1.77
C ILE A 188 -0.60 4.41 -1.06
N PRO A 189 -0.60 4.34 0.28
CA PRO A 189 -0.20 3.13 0.99
C PRO A 189 -0.98 1.89 0.53
N VAL A 190 -0.34 0.72 0.44
CA VAL A 190 -0.98 -0.52 0.02
C VAL A 190 -2.10 -0.89 0.98
N SER A 191 -1.90 -0.81 2.30
CA SER A 191 -2.98 -0.98 3.28
C SER A 191 -4.18 -0.08 3.00
N ARG A 192 -3.94 1.19 2.62
CA ARG A 192 -5.00 2.15 2.27
C ARG A 192 -5.67 1.79 0.94
N ALA A 193 -4.92 1.35 -0.06
CA ALA A 193 -5.48 0.86 -1.31
C ALA A 193 -6.35 -0.38 -1.08
N MET A 194 -5.87 -1.35 -0.31
CA MET A 194 -6.61 -2.55 0.07
C MET A 194 -7.86 -2.23 0.87
N ALA A 195 -7.79 -1.30 1.82
CA ALA A 195 -8.96 -0.85 2.57
C ALA A 195 -10.01 -0.18 1.65
N ARG A 196 -9.56 0.57 0.63
CA ARG A 196 -10.45 1.17 -0.38
C ARG A 196 -11.09 0.12 -1.27
N LEU A 197 -10.30 -0.82 -1.79
CA LEU A 197 -10.81 -1.95 -2.57
C LEU A 197 -11.81 -2.79 -1.78
N ALA A 198 -11.52 -3.08 -0.51
CA ALA A 198 -12.44 -3.81 0.36
C ALA A 198 -13.73 -3.03 0.62
N ALA A 199 -13.66 -1.71 0.80
CA ALA A 199 -14.83 -0.85 0.95
C ALA A 199 -15.66 -0.75 -0.34
N GLU A 200 -15.00 -0.72 -1.50
CA GLU A 200 -15.66 -0.74 -2.83
C GLU A 200 -16.29 -2.10 -3.14
N ALA A 201 -15.66 -3.20 -2.71
CA ALA A 201 -16.18 -4.55 -2.86
C ALA A 201 -17.25 -4.92 -1.81
N ALA A 202 -17.42 -4.10 -0.77
CA ALA A 202 -18.42 -4.36 0.25
C ALA A 202 -19.82 -4.29 -0.39
N PRO A 203 -20.68 -5.31 -0.17
CA PRO A 203 -22.02 -5.28 -0.71
C PRO A 203 -22.77 -4.08 -0.11
N PRO A 204 -23.58 -3.37 -0.91
CA PRO A 204 -24.37 -2.27 -0.42
C PRO A 204 -25.43 -2.79 0.57
N PRO A 205 -25.87 -1.94 1.52
CA PRO A 205 -26.90 -2.35 2.47
C PRO A 205 -28.17 -2.75 1.71
N PRO A 206 -28.81 -3.87 2.04
CA PRO A 206 -30.01 -4.32 1.34
C PRO A 206 -31.12 -3.27 1.47
N LEU A 207 -31.92 -3.08 0.42
CA LEU A 207 -33.08 -2.17 0.46
C LEU A 207 -34.12 -2.70 1.47
N PRO A 208 -34.38 -2.00 2.59
CA PRO A 208 -35.48 -2.36 3.47
C PRO A 208 -36.79 -1.83 2.86
N ARG A 209 -37.84 -2.67 2.80
CA ARG A 209 -39.24 -2.28 2.46
C ARG A 209 -39.56 -1.90 1.01
N ALA A 210 -38.70 -2.20 0.03
CA ALA A 210 -39.06 -1.96 -1.37
C ALA A 210 -40.29 -2.81 -1.81
N PRO A 211 -41.19 -2.27 -2.65
CA PRO A 211 -42.39 -2.98 -3.06
C PRO A 211 -42.04 -4.10 -4.04
N ALA A 212 -42.67 -5.27 -3.88
CA ALA A 212 -42.35 -6.50 -4.62
C ALA A 212 -42.44 -6.36 -6.16
N TRP A 213 -43.23 -5.41 -6.66
CA TRP A 213 -43.33 -5.16 -8.10
C TRP A 213 -42.09 -4.48 -8.67
N ALA A 214 -41.30 -3.77 -7.84
CA ALA A 214 -40.18 -2.94 -8.30
C ALA A 214 -38.82 -3.66 -8.24
N VAL A 215 -38.65 -4.59 -7.30
CA VAL A 215 -37.33 -5.16 -6.98
C VAL A 215 -37.36 -6.68 -7.16
N ALA A 216 -36.47 -7.19 -8.03
CA ALA A 216 -36.27 -8.62 -8.24
C ALA A 216 -35.19 -9.17 -7.28
N ASP A 217 -34.14 -8.39 -7.04
CA ASP A 217 -33.08 -8.70 -6.08
C ASP A 217 -32.76 -7.46 -5.23
N PRO A 218 -33.13 -7.45 -3.93
CA PRO A 218 -32.94 -6.29 -3.05
C PRO A 218 -31.48 -5.87 -2.84
N ALA A 219 -30.53 -6.80 -2.91
CA ALA A 219 -29.12 -6.49 -2.73
C ALA A 219 -28.53 -5.86 -3.99
N ARG A 220 -28.87 -6.39 -5.18
CA ARG A 220 -28.44 -5.80 -6.47
C ARG A 220 -29.12 -4.46 -6.74
N ALA A 221 -30.40 -4.32 -6.41
CA ALA A 221 -31.13 -3.05 -6.51
C ALA A 221 -30.54 -1.97 -5.60
N ALA A 222 -30.10 -2.34 -4.38
CA ALA A 222 -29.36 -1.43 -3.52
C ALA A 222 -28.03 -0.98 -4.15
N ALA A 223 -27.33 -1.90 -4.83
CA ALA A 223 -26.06 -1.59 -5.51
C ALA A 223 -26.23 -0.61 -6.66
N ALA A 224 -27.22 -0.87 -7.51
CA ALA A 224 -27.53 0.00 -8.63
C ALA A 224 -27.90 1.42 -8.15
N LEU A 225 -28.67 1.54 -7.06
CA LEU A 225 -28.99 2.86 -6.49
C LEU A 225 -27.79 3.54 -5.82
N ALA A 226 -26.94 2.79 -5.12
CA ALA A 226 -25.74 3.33 -4.48
C ALA A 226 -24.74 3.90 -5.51
N ALA A 227 -24.64 3.28 -6.69
CA ALA A 227 -23.85 3.78 -7.81
C ALA A 227 -24.42 5.07 -8.44
N HIS A 228 -25.70 5.35 -8.21
CA HIS A 228 -26.41 6.51 -8.75
C HIS A 228 -27.08 7.31 -7.62
N PRO A 229 -26.30 8.07 -6.80
CA PRO A 229 -26.83 8.82 -5.66
C PRO A 229 -27.91 9.85 -6.03
N GLY A 230 -27.98 10.27 -7.30
CA GLY A 230 -29.02 11.15 -7.84
C GLY A 230 -30.35 10.45 -8.19
N ALA A 231 -30.48 9.13 -8.02
CA ALA A 231 -31.66 8.36 -8.45
C ALA A 231 -32.97 8.83 -7.78
N ARG A 232 -32.92 9.52 -6.63
CA ARG A 232 -34.09 10.11 -5.96
C ARG A 232 -34.51 11.48 -6.47
N ALA A 233 -33.68 12.15 -7.27
CA ALA A 233 -33.92 13.53 -7.64
C ALA A 233 -35.16 13.70 -8.55
N SER A 234 -35.48 12.68 -9.36
CA SER A 234 -36.67 12.66 -10.22
C SER A 234 -36.96 11.25 -10.74
N ASP A 235 -38.16 11.04 -11.27
CA ASP A 235 -38.52 9.83 -12.04
C ASP A 235 -37.52 9.57 -13.18
N THR A 236 -37.06 10.62 -13.86
CA THR A 236 -36.07 10.51 -14.94
C THR A 236 -34.72 10.03 -14.42
N ALA A 237 -34.28 10.51 -13.25
CA ALA A 237 -33.04 10.06 -12.63
C ALA A 237 -33.12 8.61 -12.15
N LEU A 238 -34.29 8.18 -11.63
CA LEU A 238 -34.57 6.78 -11.31
C LEU A 238 -34.48 5.89 -12.56
N LEU A 239 -35.16 6.29 -13.65
CA LEU A 239 -35.14 5.55 -14.90
C LEU A 239 -33.72 5.46 -15.48
N GLY A 240 -32.93 6.53 -15.36
CA GLY A 240 -31.52 6.52 -15.74
C GLY A 240 -30.70 5.52 -14.92
N ALA A 241 -30.90 5.47 -13.59
CA ALA A 241 -30.21 4.52 -12.72
C ALA A 241 -30.61 3.05 -13.01
N VAL A 242 -31.88 2.79 -13.30
CA VAL A 242 -32.38 1.47 -13.68
C VAL A 242 -31.87 1.09 -15.08
N ALA A 243 -31.86 2.01 -16.04
CA ALA A 243 -31.42 1.72 -17.40
C ALA A 243 -29.89 1.59 -17.57
N ALA A 244 -29.08 2.13 -16.66
CA ALA A 244 -27.61 2.13 -16.78
C ALA A 244 -26.97 0.73 -16.68
N GLN A 245 -27.67 -0.29 -16.16
CA GLN A 245 -27.18 -1.66 -15.98
C GLN A 245 -28.25 -2.71 -16.32
N VAL A 246 -28.82 -2.64 -17.53
CA VAL A 246 -30.00 -3.42 -17.99
C VAL A 246 -29.95 -4.92 -17.69
N GLN A 247 -28.76 -5.53 -17.58
CA GLN A 247 -28.62 -6.98 -17.42
C GLN A 247 -28.47 -7.47 -15.97
N ASP A 248 -28.23 -6.60 -14.97
CA ASP A 248 -28.07 -7.07 -13.57
C ASP A 248 -28.28 -6.00 -12.46
N ASN A 249 -29.13 -5.02 -12.69
CA ASN A 249 -29.39 -3.93 -11.73
C ASN A 249 -30.27 -4.31 -10.52
N GLY A 250 -30.77 -5.55 -10.44
CA GLY A 250 -31.69 -6.02 -9.39
C GLY A 250 -33.12 -5.48 -9.43
N PHE A 251 -33.46 -4.61 -10.39
CA PHE A 251 -34.82 -4.10 -10.60
C PHE A 251 -35.61 -4.99 -11.56
N THR A 252 -36.92 -5.06 -11.35
CA THR A 252 -37.80 -5.68 -12.34
C THR A 252 -37.90 -4.77 -13.59
N PRO A 253 -38.11 -5.32 -14.79
CA PRO A 253 -38.45 -4.52 -15.96
C PRO A 253 -39.70 -3.66 -15.76
N ALA A 254 -40.57 -4.03 -14.80
CA ALA A 254 -41.79 -3.32 -14.48
C ALA A 254 -41.53 -1.88 -13.96
N VAL A 255 -40.36 -1.59 -13.40
CA VAL A 255 -39.99 -0.22 -12.96
C VAL A 255 -39.91 0.76 -14.13
N LEU A 256 -39.38 0.32 -15.27
CA LEU A 256 -39.22 1.15 -16.46
C LEU A 256 -40.57 1.50 -17.11
N VAL A 257 -41.55 0.60 -17.02
CA VAL A 257 -42.88 0.74 -17.63
C VAL A 257 -43.97 1.19 -16.65
N ALA A 258 -43.65 1.39 -15.38
CA ALA A 258 -44.61 1.82 -14.35
C ALA A 258 -45.18 3.23 -14.64
N SER A 259 -46.33 3.56 -14.03
CA SER A 259 -46.86 4.92 -14.09
C SER A 259 -46.01 5.88 -13.24
N PRO A 260 -46.02 7.20 -13.52
CA PRO A 260 -45.32 8.20 -12.70
C PRO A 260 -45.70 8.13 -11.21
N GLU A 261 -46.94 7.80 -10.89
CA GLU A 261 -47.43 7.66 -9.50
C GLU A 261 -46.77 6.48 -8.80
N ARG A 262 -46.63 5.34 -9.50
CA ARG A 262 -45.97 4.14 -8.96
C ARG A 262 -44.48 4.37 -8.74
N ARG A 263 -43.80 5.03 -9.68
CA ARG A 263 -42.38 5.41 -9.50
C ARG A 263 -42.19 6.38 -8.33
N ARG A 264 -43.05 7.39 -8.20
CA ARG A 264 -43.04 8.32 -7.05
C ARG A 264 -43.22 7.60 -5.71
N ARG A 265 -44.15 6.64 -5.64
CA ARG A 265 -44.33 5.82 -4.43
C ARG A 265 -43.09 4.99 -4.10
N PHE A 266 -42.49 4.36 -5.10
CA PHE A 266 -41.24 3.62 -4.91
C PHE A 266 -40.12 4.53 -4.39
N LEU A 267 -39.96 5.73 -4.95
CA LEU A 267 -38.98 6.72 -4.48
C LEU A 267 -39.16 7.14 -3.02
N GLN A 268 -40.40 7.17 -2.53
CA GLN A 268 -40.72 7.49 -1.12
C GLN A 268 -40.41 6.33 -0.15
N GLU A 269 -40.36 5.09 -0.65
CA GLU A 269 -40.10 3.88 0.14
C GLU A 269 -38.60 3.50 0.16
N LEU A 270 -37.75 4.18 -0.63
CA LEU A 270 -36.31 4.00 -0.62
C LEU A 270 -35.67 4.60 0.66
N PRO A 271 -34.68 3.92 1.30
CA PRO A 271 -34.11 4.29 2.61
C PRO A 271 -33.25 5.56 2.60
#